data_AF-I4A1H8-F1
#
_entry.id   AF-I4A1H8-F1
#
_cell.length_a   1.000
_cell.length_b   1.000
_cell.length_c   1.000
_cell.angle_alpha   90.00
_cell.angle_beta   90.00
_cell.angle_gamma   90.00
#
_symmetry.space_group_name_H-M   'P 1'
#
loop_
_entity.id
_entity.type
_entity.pdbx_description
1 polymer ?
#
loop_
_entity_poly.entity_id
_entity_poly.type
_entity_poly.pdbx_seq_one_letter_code
_entity_poly.pdbx_strand_id
1 'polypeptide(L)'
;MAYNNGYSNGWGGNPNPNFNRGYDRGYNNQRQPKKHSGAKAGQSKNGRFYVTAWNYSKQRGLITVRAFENSKSVRSESPNTGNRFITTMFEVFYKKTGAKVLEIASFNVNTGKVYLQKLGMVISTKAPNGGYFGQIKTR
;
A
#
# COMPACT_ATOMS: atom_id res chain seq x y z
N MET A 1 -68.15 -25.37 -0.25
CA MET A 1 -68.07 -26.72 -0.85
C MET A 1 -67.08 -26.67 -2.00
N ALA A 2 -66.45 -27.81 -2.24
CA ALA A 2 -65.21 -28.05 -2.96
C ALA A 2 -65.23 -27.80 -4.48
N TYR A 3 -64.04 -28.02 -5.07
CA TYR A 3 -63.74 -28.37 -6.47
C TYR A 3 -63.62 -27.18 -7.47
N ASN A 4 -62.76 -27.18 -8.48
CA ASN A 4 -61.89 -28.20 -9.07
C ASN A 4 -60.87 -27.53 -10.01
N ASN A 5 -59.80 -28.27 -10.30
CA ASN A 5 -58.98 -28.33 -11.53
C ASN A 5 -59.24 -27.36 -12.69
N GLY A 6 -58.12 -27.02 -13.36
CA GLY A 6 -58.14 -26.81 -14.80
C GLY A 6 -56.80 -26.40 -15.38
N TYR A 7 -56.01 -27.38 -15.79
CA TYR A 7 -54.88 -27.20 -16.71
C TYR A 7 -55.32 -26.59 -18.06
N SER A 8 -54.38 -25.94 -18.76
CA SER A 8 -54.10 -26.10 -20.20
C SER A 8 -54.08 -24.81 -21.04
N ASN A 9 -52.90 -24.58 -21.63
CA ASN A 9 -52.60 -24.08 -22.98
C ASN A 9 -53.43 -22.94 -23.60
N GLY A 10 -52.72 -21.90 -24.06
CA GLY A 10 -53.25 -21.00 -25.09
C GLY A 10 -52.28 -19.90 -25.45
N TRP A 11 -51.55 -20.09 -26.55
CA TRP A 11 -50.81 -19.05 -27.27
C TRP A 11 -51.75 -17.92 -27.70
N GLY A 12 -51.32 -16.66 -27.55
CA GLY A 12 -52.02 -15.57 -28.25
C GLY A 12 -51.73 -14.16 -27.72
N GLY A 13 -51.00 -13.38 -28.51
CA GLY A 13 -51.15 -11.92 -28.55
C GLY A 13 -50.35 -11.14 -27.52
N ASN A 14 -49.24 -10.57 -27.96
CA ASN A 14 -48.56 -9.48 -27.25
C ASN A 14 -49.01 -8.13 -27.83
N PRO A 15 -49.81 -7.33 -27.11
CA PRO A 15 -49.81 -5.89 -27.25
C PRO A 15 -49.07 -5.29 -26.04
N ASN A 16 -47.81 -4.92 -26.27
CA ASN A 16 -47.11 -4.00 -25.40
C ASN A 16 -47.87 -2.66 -25.38
N PRO A 17 -48.08 -2.06 -24.20
CA PRO A 17 -47.59 -0.69 -24.10
C PRO A 17 -46.93 -0.39 -22.74
N ASN A 18 -45.76 0.22 -22.83
CA ASN A 18 -45.20 1.14 -21.85
C ASN A 18 -45.18 0.68 -20.38
N PHE A 19 -44.21 -0.18 -20.06
CA PHE A 19 -43.53 -0.05 -18.78
C PHE A 19 -42.20 0.68 -18.97
N ASN A 20 -42.21 1.90 -18.46
CA ASN A 20 -41.08 2.75 -18.11
C ASN A 20 -39.94 1.92 -17.49
N ARG A 21 -39.06 1.36 -18.35
CA ARG A 21 -37.78 0.78 -17.93
C ARG A 21 -36.88 1.95 -17.56
N GLY A 22 -37.01 2.39 -16.31
CA GLY A 22 -35.97 3.13 -15.63
C GLY A 22 -34.66 2.37 -15.80
N TYR A 23 -33.81 2.88 -16.68
CA TYR A 23 -32.41 2.51 -16.73
C TYR A 23 -31.78 3.01 -15.44
N ASP A 24 -31.88 2.19 -14.38
CA ASP A 24 -31.01 2.29 -13.23
C ASP A 24 -29.60 1.98 -13.73
N ARG A 25 -28.92 3.03 -14.23
CA ARG A 25 -27.50 3.03 -14.53
C ARG A 25 -26.79 2.87 -13.20
N GLY A 26 -26.69 1.61 -12.76
CA GLY A 26 -25.87 1.20 -11.65
C GLY A 26 -24.49 1.81 -11.83
N TYR A 27 -24.18 2.77 -10.97
CA TYR A 27 -22.86 3.37 -10.83
C TYR A 27 -21.85 2.22 -10.76
N ASN A 28 -21.07 2.07 -11.83
CA ASN A 28 -19.99 1.11 -11.93
C ASN A 28 -18.92 1.53 -10.91
N ASN A 29 -19.08 1.04 -9.69
CA ASN A 29 -18.23 1.32 -8.55
C ASN A 29 -16.94 0.50 -8.73
N GLN A 30 -16.10 0.91 -9.68
CA GLN A 30 -14.75 0.38 -9.90
C GLN A 30 -13.92 0.68 -8.66
N ARG A 31 -14.00 -0.21 -7.66
CA ARG A 31 -13.22 -0.14 -6.43
C ARG A 31 -11.75 -0.11 -6.80
N GLN A 32 -11.09 1.03 -6.58
CA GLN A 32 -9.66 1.16 -6.80
C GLN A 32 -8.91 0.04 -6.07
N PRO A 33 -7.91 -0.57 -6.71
CA PRO A 33 -7.14 -1.63 -6.08
C PRO A 33 -6.51 -1.12 -4.77
N LYS A 34 -6.69 -1.88 -3.69
CA LYS A 34 -6.14 -1.53 -2.38
C LYS A 34 -4.61 -1.57 -2.45
N LYS A 35 -3.96 -0.60 -1.82
CA LYS A 35 -2.49 -0.57 -1.72
C LYS A 35 -2.00 -1.71 -0.83
N HIS A 36 -0.87 -2.29 -1.22
CA HIS A 36 -0.17 -3.33 -0.48
C HIS A 36 1.12 -2.83 0.17
N SER A 37 1.50 -1.58 -0.06
CA SER A 37 2.64 -0.94 0.59
C SER A 37 2.50 0.56 0.61
N GLY A 38 3.26 1.21 1.48
CA GLY A 38 3.44 2.66 1.48
C GLY A 38 4.68 3.06 2.26
N ALA A 39 5.20 4.24 1.95
CA ALA A 39 6.34 4.80 2.65
C ALA A 39 6.28 6.32 2.68
N LYS A 40 6.70 6.90 3.80
CA LYS A 40 6.76 8.35 4.00
C LYS A 40 8.03 8.71 4.75
N ALA A 41 8.65 9.80 4.35
CA ALA A 41 9.68 10.49 5.13
C ALA A 41 9.17 11.89 5.50
N GLY A 42 9.71 12.46 6.57
CA GLY A 42 9.38 13.80 6.99
C GLY A 42 10.25 14.26 8.15
N GLN A 43 9.89 15.41 8.70
CA GLN A 43 10.45 15.93 9.94
C GLN A 43 9.37 15.93 11.01
N SER A 44 9.74 15.50 12.21
CA SER A 44 8.90 15.62 13.39
C SER A 44 8.76 17.10 13.79
N LYS A 45 7.84 17.40 14.72
CA LYS A 45 7.68 18.76 15.28
C LYS A 45 8.99 19.34 15.84
N ASN A 46 9.90 18.49 16.29
CA ASN A 46 11.19 18.87 16.86
C ASN A 46 12.32 18.90 15.81
N GLY A 47 11.99 18.91 14.51
CA GLY A 47 12.95 18.94 13.40
C GLY A 47 13.65 17.61 13.10
N ARG A 48 13.50 16.59 13.95
CA ARG A 48 14.13 15.27 13.75
C ARG A 48 13.56 14.55 12.53
N PHE A 49 14.42 14.06 11.66
CA PHE A 49 14.03 13.27 10.50
C PHE A 49 13.40 11.94 10.92
N TYR A 50 12.41 11.49 10.16
CA TYR A 50 11.82 10.17 10.33
C TYR A 50 11.47 9.53 8.99
N VAL A 51 11.45 8.20 9.00
CA VAL A 51 10.93 7.37 7.92
C VAL A 51 9.96 6.34 8.51
N THR A 52 8.80 6.21 7.89
CA THR A 52 7.84 5.15 8.20
C THR A 52 7.45 4.44 6.92
N ALA A 53 7.36 3.12 6.97
CA ALA A 53 6.88 2.33 5.85
C ALA A 53 6.06 1.13 6.30
N TRP A 54 5.29 0.56 5.38
CA TRP A 54 4.53 -0.66 5.62
C TRP A 54 4.38 -1.47 4.34
N ASN A 55 4.29 -2.78 4.49
CA ASN A 55 4.02 -3.72 3.41
C ASN A 55 3.07 -4.79 3.96
N TYR A 56 2.01 -5.09 3.22
CA TYR A 56 1.07 -6.14 3.53
C TYR A 56 1.03 -7.18 2.42
N SER A 57 1.22 -8.44 2.81
CA SER A 57 1.01 -9.60 1.94
C SER A 57 0.24 -10.68 2.68
N LYS A 58 -0.54 -11.49 1.96
CA LYS A 58 -1.32 -12.58 2.55
C LYS A 58 -0.45 -13.60 3.30
N GLN A 59 0.73 -13.90 2.76
CA GLN A 59 1.65 -14.89 3.34
C GLN A 59 2.38 -14.39 4.60
N ARG A 60 2.96 -13.18 4.53
CA ARG A 60 3.82 -12.61 5.59
C ARG A 60 3.05 -11.78 6.61
N GLY A 61 1.81 -11.40 6.31
CA GLY A 61 1.05 -10.43 7.10
C GLY A 61 1.57 -9.00 6.91
N LEU A 62 1.32 -8.15 7.90
CA LEU A 62 1.74 -6.75 7.93
C LEU A 62 3.18 -6.64 8.45
N ILE A 63 4.02 -5.97 7.67
CA ILE A 63 5.37 -5.57 8.06
C ILE A 63 5.36 -4.06 8.18
N THR A 64 5.87 -3.52 9.28
CA THR A 64 5.99 -2.07 9.49
C THR A 64 7.44 -1.70 9.74
N VAL A 65 7.86 -0.57 9.20
CA VAL A 65 9.20 -0.02 9.42
C VAL A 65 9.09 1.35 10.06
N ARG A 66 9.96 1.62 11.02
CA ARG A 66 10.12 2.93 11.65
C ARG A 66 11.60 3.23 11.79
N ALA A 67 11.98 4.44 11.41
CA ALA A 67 13.30 4.99 11.68
C ALA A 67 13.14 6.44 12.12
N PHE A 68 13.87 6.79 13.18
CA PHE A 68 13.88 8.13 13.73
C PHE A 68 15.32 8.57 13.90
N GLU A 69 15.59 9.81 13.52
CA GLU A 69 16.87 10.43 13.78
C GLU A 69 17.09 10.57 15.30
N ASN A 70 18.27 10.15 15.74
CA ASN A 70 18.73 10.21 17.12
C ASN A 70 20.15 10.78 17.16
N SER A 71 20.72 10.91 18.37
CA SER A 71 22.07 11.48 18.56
C SER A 71 23.20 10.70 17.85
N LYS A 72 22.95 9.45 17.44
CA LYS A 72 23.92 8.61 16.72
C LYS A 72 23.70 8.60 15.21
N SER A 73 22.70 9.33 14.71
CA SER A 73 22.42 9.41 13.28
C SER A 73 23.45 10.30 12.61
N VAL A 74 23.93 9.89 11.44
CA VAL A 74 24.99 10.59 10.71
C VAL A 74 24.42 11.17 9.43
N ARG A 75 24.65 12.46 9.21
CA ARG A 75 24.36 13.13 7.95
C ARG A 75 25.64 13.21 7.13
N SER A 76 25.55 12.84 5.86
CA SER A 76 26.67 12.91 4.94
C SER A 76 26.22 13.40 3.57
N GLU A 77 27.16 13.92 2.81
CA GLU A 77 26.94 14.33 1.42
C GLU A 77 27.99 13.67 0.54
N SER A 78 27.56 13.12 -0.59
CA SER A 78 28.47 12.54 -1.57
C SER A 78 29.12 13.67 -2.39
N PRO A 79 30.46 13.83 -2.34
CA PRO A 79 31.16 14.90 -3.06
C PRO A 79 30.92 14.86 -4.57
N ASN A 80 30.76 13.65 -5.12
CA ASN A 80 30.67 13.42 -6.56
C ASN A 80 29.26 13.62 -7.12
N THR A 81 28.22 13.49 -6.29
CA THR A 81 26.83 13.48 -6.78
C THR A 81 25.93 14.53 -6.12
N GLY A 82 26.40 15.19 -5.04
CA GLY A 82 25.57 16.08 -4.22
C GLY A 82 24.40 15.38 -3.52
N ASN A 83 24.41 14.04 -3.50
CA ASN A 83 23.40 13.27 -2.81
C ASN A 83 23.63 13.37 -1.30
N ARG A 84 22.60 13.80 -0.59
CA ARG A 84 22.58 13.89 0.87
C ARG A 84 21.99 12.62 1.45
N PHE A 85 22.65 12.10 2.47
CA PHE A 85 22.28 10.87 3.16
C PHE A 85 22.04 11.14 4.64
N ILE A 86 21.05 10.45 5.20
CA ILE A 86 20.82 10.37 6.64
C ILE A 86 20.91 8.89 7.02
N THR A 87 21.96 8.53 7.73
CA THR A 87 22.16 7.18 8.24
C THR A 87 21.49 7.05 9.60
N THR A 88 20.55 6.12 9.71
CA THR A 88 19.77 5.89 10.91
C THR A 88 19.48 4.40 11.08
N MET A 89 18.99 4.03 12.26
CA MET A 89 18.55 2.67 12.57
C MET A 89 17.09 2.50 12.13
N PHE A 90 16.86 1.49 11.30
CA PHE A 90 15.54 1.06 10.88
C PHE A 90 15.09 -0.12 11.73
N GLU A 91 13.98 0.05 12.44
CA GLU A 91 13.27 -1.04 13.11
C GLU A 91 12.23 -1.60 12.15
N VAL A 92 12.41 -2.86 11.74
CA VAL A 92 11.46 -3.63 10.95
C VAL A 92 10.73 -4.60 11.85
N PHE A 93 9.41 -4.45 11.93
CA PHE A 93 8.55 -5.25 12.79
C PHE A 93 7.60 -6.11 11.96
N TYR A 94 7.68 -7.42 12.16
CA TYR A 94 6.82 -8.41 11.53
C TYR A 94 5.61 -8.68 12.44
N LYS A 95 4.47 -8.05 12.14
CA LYS A 95 3.28 -8.10 13.01
C LYS A 95 2.75 -9.52 13.24
N LYS A 96 2.90 -10.39 12.24
CA LYS A 96 2.42 -11.78 12.30
C LYS A 96 3.21 -12.63 13.29
N THR A 97 4.53 -12.43 13.41
CA THR A 97 5.42 -13.24 14.26
C THR A 97 5.84 -12.52 15.54
N GLY A 98 5.68 -11.20 15.61
CA GLY A 98 6.23 -10.39 16.70
C GLY A 98 7.74 -10.14 16.58
N ALA A 99 8.40 -10.63 15.53
CA ALA A 99 9.84 -10.46 15.35
C ALA A 99 10.19 -9.00 15.03
N LYS A 100 11.29 -8.53 15.64
CA LYS A 100 11.91 -7.22 15.36
C LYS A 100 13.30 -7.42 14.79
N VAL A 101 13.60 -6.73 13.70
CA VAL A 101 14.93 -6.68 13.11
C VAL A 101 15.39 -5.24 13.06
N LEU A 102 16.62 -4.99 13.51
CA LEU A 102 17.25 -3.68 13.50
C LEU A 102 18.34 -3.66 12.43
N GLU A 103 18.28 -2.68 11.52
CA GLU A 103 19.28 -2.50 10.48
C GLU A 103 19.67 -1.03 10.34
N ILE A 104 20.97 -0.75 10.39
CA ILE A 104 21.49 0.59 10.08
C ILE A 104 21.58 0.71 8.57
N ALA A 105 20.97 1.75 8.02
CA ALA A 105 21.03 2.02 6.59
C ALA A 105 21.02 3.53 6.31
N SER A 106 21.59 3.91 5.16
CA SER A 106 21.66 5.30 4.71
C SER A 106 20.48 5.63 3.81
N PHE A 107 19.64 6.58 4.26
CA PHE A 107 18.54 7.11 3.48
C PHE A 107 19.02 8.25 2.60
N ASN A 108 18.89 8.11 1.27
CA ASN A 108 19.17 9.18 0.32
C ASN A 108 18.00 10.16 0.30
N VAL A 109 18.23 11.38 0.78
CA VAL A 109 17.22 12.45 0.90
C VAL A 109 16.76 12.95 -0.47
N ASN A 110 17.68 13.01 -1.43
CA ASN A 110 17.41 13.50 -2.78
C ASN A 110 16.47 12.53 -3.52
N THR A 111 16.77 11.22 -3.51
CA THR A 111 15.97 10.21 -4.22
C THR A 111 14.81 9.66 -3.40
N GLY A 112 14.83 9.84 -2.08
CA GLY A 112 13.85 9.29 -1.15
C GLY A 112 13.97 7.77 -0.96
N LYS A 113 15.14 7.19 -1.21
CA LYS A 113 15.37 5.74 -1.21
C LYS A 113 16.28 5.31 -0.06
N VAL A 114 16.02 4.12 0.47
CA VAL A 114 16.95 3.38 1.32
C VAL A 114 16.85 1.89 0.99
N TYR A 115 18.01 1.23 1.01
CA TYR A 115 18.14 -0.20 0.78
C TYR A 115 18.51 -0.87 2.10
N LEU A 116 17.62 -1.73 2.59
CA LEU A 116 17.83 -2.60 3.74
C LEU A 116 18.39 -3.92 3.19
N GLN A 117 19.72 -3.93 3.01
CA GLN A 117 20.42 -5.01 2.30
C GLN A 117 20.33 -6.34 3.05
N LYS A 118 20.44 -6.33 4.39
CA LYS A 118 20.35 -7.56 5.18
C LYS A 118 18.98 -8.22 5.06
N LEU A 119 17.93 -7.40 4.90
CA LEU A 119 16.56 -7.84 4.72
C LEU A 119 16.16 -8.07 3.25
N GLY A 120 17.01 -7.68 2.29
CA GLY A 120 16.66 -7.71 0.87
C GLY A 120 15.46 -6.82 0.54
N MET A 121 15.27 -5.71 1.25
CA MET A 121 14.12 -4.81 1.10
C MET A 121 14.53 -3.39 0.71
N VAL A 122 13.64 -2.68 0.02
CA VAL A 122 13.81 -1.28 -0.38
C VAL A 122 12.62 -0.46 0.08
N ILE A 123 12.91 0.73 0.60
CA ILE A 123 11.92 1.76 0.90
C ILE A 123 12.14 2.90 -0.08
N SER A 124 11.07 3.36 -0.73
CA SER A 124 11.07 4.54 -1.60
C SER A 124 9.92 5.45 -1.21
N THR A 125 10.22 6.58 -0.57
CA THR A 125 9.21 7.52 -0.07
C THR A 125 8.70 8.47 -1.15
N LYS A 126 9.40 8.56 -2.28
CA LYS A 126 9.02 9.36 -3.46
C LYS A 126 8.41 8.53 -4.59
N ALA A 127 8.16 7.24 -4.38
CA ALA A 127 7.46 6.43 -5.37
C ALA A 127 6.02 6.96 -5.57
N PRO A 128 5.47 6.91 -6.81
CA PRO A 128 4.09 7.28 -7.08
C PRO A 128 3.12 6.54 -6.16
N ASN A 129 1.96 7.14 -5.90
CA ASN A 129 0.89 6.55 -5.08
C ASN A 129 1.26 6.33 -3.60
N GLY A 130 2.01 7.25 -2.97
CA GLY A 130 2.22 7.26 -1.52
C GLY A 130 3.38 6.39 -1.03
N GLY A 131 4.42 6.26 -1.87
CA GLY A 131 5.64 5.53 -1.54
C GLY A 131 5.52 4.02 -1.69
N TYR A 132 6.65 3.34 -1.56
CA TYR A 132 6.79 1.91 -1.74
C TYR A 132 7.68 1.31 -0.66
N PHE A 133 7.32 0.11 -0.21
CA PHE A 133 8.18 -0.74 0.60
C PHE A 133 7.97 -2.18 0.19
N GLY A 134 9.06 -2.89 -0.13
CA GLY A 134 8.99 -4.25 -0.63
C GLY A 134 10.38 -4.84 -0.89
N GLN A 135 10.42 -5.96 -1.60
CA GLN A 135 11.69 -6.63 -1.92
C GLN A 135 12.48 -5.85 -2.97
N ILE A 136 13.81 -5.90 -2.86
CA ILE A 136 14.70 -5.48 -3.92
C ILE A 136 14.51 -6.45 -5.08
N LYS A 137 14.11 -5.95 -6.25
CA LYS A 137 14.09 -6.76 -7.46
C LYS A 137 15.52 -6.96 -7.92
N THR A 138 16.09 -8.14 -7.68
CA THR A 138 17.25 -8.61 -8.44
C THR A 138 16.77 -9.00 -9.83
N ARG A 139 17.47 -8.53 -10.87
CA ARG A 139 17.26 -8.99 -12.24
C ARG A 139 17.77 -10.41 -12.39
#